data_AF-A0A8W8KB38-F1
#
_entry.id   AF-A0A8W8KB38-F1
#
_cell.length_a   1.000
_cell.length_b   1.000
_cell.length_c   1.000
_cell.angle_alpha   90.00
_cell.angle_beta   90.00
_cell.angle_gamma   90.00
#
_symmetry.space_group_name_H-M   'P 1'
#
loop_
_entity.id
_entity.type
_entity.pdbx_description
1 polymer ?
#
loop_
_entity_poly.entity_id
_entity_poly.type
_entity_poly.pdbx_seq_one_letter_code
_entity_poly.pdbx_strand_id
1 'polypeptide(L)'
;MRPSEIYYSQDSIKNTFDNGQSIYSTLRMCKEDPFEIDLIPRMRVCMKNGKWFTLDNRRLWVFRGLEESGHITLVDVIRVSSDRLTARKFTTTNDGVSVRIRQPRVDFDDQDGYDTMIDGSDDFLDFDDFWY
;
A
#
# COMPACT_ATOMS: atom_id res chain seq x y z
N MET A 1 4.37 19.26 5.60
CA MET A 1 5.64 18.62 6.08
C MET A 1 6.16 17.77 4.93
N ARG A 2 7.47 17.66 4.70
CA ARG A 2 7.95 16.79 3.61
C ARG A 2 7.79 15.33 4.03
N PRO A 3 7.29 14.43 3.16
CA PRO A 3 7.21 13.00 3.50
C PRO A 3 8.55 12.39 3.91
N SER A 4 9.65 12.87 3.33
CA SER A 4 11.04 12.53 3.65
C SER A 4 11.47 12.90 5.07
N GLU A 5 10.85 13.90 5.70
CA GLU A 5 11.12 14.34 7.09
C GLU A 5 10.37 13.50 8.15
N ILE A 6 9.43 12.64 7.72
CA ILE A 6 8.60 11.82 8.61
C ILE A 6 9.14 10.40 8.61
N TYR A 7 9.33 9.82 9.78
CA TYR A 7 9.87 8.48 9.99
C TYR A 7 8.78 7.44 10.22
N TYR A 8 9.05 6.20 9.82
CA TYR A 8 8.21 5.05 10.11
C TYR A 8 8.30 4.66 11.58
N SER A 9 7.16 4.43 12.22
CA SER A 9 7.11 3.91 13.59
C SER A 9 7.30 2.40 13.64
N GLN A 10 6.96 1.68 12.57
CA GLN A 10 7.01 0.23 12.50
C GLN A 10 8.11 -0.23 11.54
N ASP A 11 8.73 -1.36 11.86
CA ASP A 11 9.70 -2.06 11.00
C ASP A 11 9.04 -2.67 9.75
N SER A 12 7.75 -2.99 9.84
CA SER A 12 7.04 -3.66 8.75
C SER A 12 5.57 -3.23 8.58
N ILE A 13 5.14 -3.17 7.33
CA ILE A 13 3.74 -2.85 6.93
C ILE A 13 3.14 -3.99 6.11
N LYS A 14 1.80 -4.07 6.10
CA LYS A 14 1.08 -4.88 5.12
C LYS A 14 1.12 -4.18 3.76
N ASN A 15 1.03 -4.94 2.68
CA ASN A 15 0.89 -4.42 1.32
C ASN A 15 -0.54 -3.88 1.03
N THR A 16 -1.50 -4.07 1.93
CA THR A 16 -2.88 -3.62 1.78
C THR A 16 -3.32 -2.69 2.91
N PHE A 17 -4.23 -1.78 2.57
CA PHE A 17 -5.02 -0.98 3.49
C PHE A 17 -6.12 -1.82 4.14
N ASP A 18 -6.79 -1.27 5.15
CA ASP A 18 -7.83 -1.99 5.89
C ASP A 18 -9.10 -2.22 5.05
N ASN A 19 -9.26 -1.46 3.96
CA ASN A 19 -10.31 -1.64 2.94
C ASN A 19 -9.92 -2.66 1.83
N GLY A 20 -8.78 -3.36 1.96
CA GLY A 20 -8.29 -4.32 0.97
C GLY A 20 -7.50 -3.73 -0.19
N GLN A 21 -7.50 -2.40 -0.36
CA GLN A 21 -6.78 -1.74 -1.44
C GLN A 21 -5.26 -1.87 -1.26
N SER A 22 -4.53 -2.12 -2.35
CA SER A 22 -3.07 -2.25 -2.32
C SER A 22 -2.39 -0.89 -2.19
N ILE A 23 -1.29 -0.83 -1.43
CA ILE A 23 -0.44 0.37 -1.36
C ILE A 23 0.18 0.70 -2.73
N TYR A 24 0.45 -0.33 -3.53
CA TYR A 24 1.01 -0.18 -4.88
C TYR A 24 -0.02 0.37 -5.86
N SER A 25 -1.25 -0.14 -5.84
CA SER A 25 -2.31 0.37 -6.70
C SER A 25 -2.66 1.81 -6.35
N THR A 26 -2.70 2.13 -5.05
CA THR A 26 -2.93 3.51 -4.58
C THR A 26 -1.83 4.46 -5.06
N LEU A 27 -0.56 4.07 -4.93
CA LEU A 27 0.55 4.87 -5.45
C LEU A 27 0.44 5.10 -6.96
N ARG A 28 0.03 4.08 -7.73
CA ARG A 28 -0.17 4.20 -9.17
C ARG A 28 -1.31 5.16 -9.51
N MET A 29 -2.48 5.00 -8.87
CA MET A 29 -3.64 5.87 -9.11
C MET A 29 -3.29 7.33 -8.80
N CYS A 30 -2.60 7.60 -7.69
CA CYS A 30 -2.15 8.95 -7.34
C CYS A 30 -1.09 9.54 -8.30
N LYS A 31 -0.35 8.72 -9.04
CA LYS A 31 0.56 9.19 -10.09
C LYS A 31 -0.18 9.50 -11.38
N GLU A 32 -1.24 8.76 -11.67
CA GLU A 32 -2.08 8.96 -12.86
C GLU A 32 -3.05 10.14 -12.68
N ASP A 33 -3.60 10.33 -11.49
CA ASP A 33 -4.54 11.39 -11.16
C ASP A 33 -4.17 12.10 -9.83
N PRO A 34 -3.80 13.39 -9.87
CA PRO A 34 -3.54 14.18 -8.67
C PRO A 34 -4.74 14.29 -7.71
N PHE A 35 -5.98 14.16 -8.19
CA PHE A 35 -7.17 14.23 -7.34
C PHE A 35 -7.22 13.07 -6.32
N GLU A 36 -6.69 11.90 -6.69
CA GLU A 36 -6.58 10.74 -5.80
C GLU A 36 -5.68 11.01 -4.58
N ILE A 37 -4.75 11.96 -4.69
CA ILE A 37 -3.88 12.35 -3.57
C ILE A 37 -4.70 12.99 -2.45
N ASP A 38 -5.66 13.84 -2.81
CA ASP A 38 -6.52 14.56 -1.86
C ASP A 38 -7.54 13.64 -1.17
N LEU A 39 -7.85 12.50 -1.77
CA LEU A 39 -8.70 11.47 -1.18
C LEU A 39 -7.98 10.66 -0.08
N ILE A 40 -6.65 10.67 -0.04
CA ILE A 40 -5.90 9.97 1.00
C ILE A 40 -6.10 10.70 2.33
N PRO A 41 -6.63 10.03 3.38
CA PRO A 41 -6.85 10.71 4.65
C PRO A 41 -5.53 11.15 5.29
N ARG A 42 -5.54 12.36 5.86
CA ARG A 42 -4.38 12.97 6.53
C ARG A 42 -3.69 12.01 7.50
N MET A 43 -2.36 12.04 7.48
CA MET A 43 -1.54 11.21 8.37
C MET A 43 -1.46 11.80 9.76
N ARG A 44 -1.46 10.93 10.77
CA ARG A 44 -1.17 11.32 12.15
C ARG A 44 0.31 11.16 12.44
N VAL A 45 0.93 12.22 12.92
CA VAL A 45 2.35 12.25 13.30
C VAL A 45 2.52 12.66 14.75
N CYS A 46 3.56 12.13 15.38
CA CYS A 46 3.92 12.45 16.76
C CYS A 46 5.42 12.73 16.86
N MET A 47 5.81 13.62 17.77
CA MET A 47 7.21 13.91 18.04
C MET A 47 7.74 12.95 19.11
N LYS A 48 8.86 12.29 18.84
CA LYS A 48 9.58 11.46 19.82
C LYS A 48 11.07 11.60 19.61
N ASN A 49 11.82 11.91 20.66
CA ASN A 49 13.28 12.08 20.64
C ASN A 49 13.75 13.05 19.53
N GLY A 50 13.02 14.14 19.31
CA GLY A 50 13.34 15.14 18.27
C GLY A 50 13.05 14.73 16.82
N LYS A 51 12.45 13.55 16.60
CA LYS A 51 12.05 13.06 15.27
C LYS A 51 10.52 12.93 15.16
N TRP A 52 9.98 13.18 13.97
CA TRP A 52 8.57 12.99 13.66
C TRP A 52 8.30 11.57 13.21
N PHE A 53 7.49 10.81 13.96
CA PHE A 53 7.08 9.47 13.60
C PHE A 53 5.61 9.44 13.18
N THR A 54 5.30 8.71 12.10
CA THR A 54 3.92 8.48 11.66
C THR A 54 3.27 7.33 12.45
N LEU A 55 1.96 7.44 12.69
CA LEU A 55 1.12 6.33 13.16
C LEU A 55 0.50 5.54 11.99
N ASP A 56 0.61 6.08 10.77
CA ASP A 56 -0.06 5.62 9.57
C ASP A 56 0.99 5.20 8.51
N ASN A 57 1.83 4.21 8.84
CA ASN A 57 3.01 3.82 8.05
C ASN A 57 2.71 3.50 6.56
N ARG A 58 1.57 2.86 6.27
CA ARG A 58 1.17 2.56 4.88
C ARG A 58 0.95 3.82 4.04
N ARG A 59 0.37 4.87 4.63
CA ARG A 59 0.13 6.15 3.95
C ARG A 59 1.44 6.89 3.71
N LEU A 60 2.34 6.89 4.70
CA LEU A 60 3.66 7.50 4.54
C LEU A 60 4.44 6.86 3.38
N TRP A 61 4.32 5.55 3.22
CA TRP A 61 4.95 4.83 2.11
C TRP A 61 4.47 5.36 0.75
N VAL A 62 3.15 5.55 0.58
CA VAL A 62 2.58 6.13 -0.64
C VAL A 62 3.07 7.56 -0.85
N PHE A 63 2.98 8.41 0.16
CA PHE A 63 3.40 9.81 0.04
C PHE A 63 4.90 9.98 -0.24
N ARG A 64 5.77 9.15 0.32
CA ARG A 64 7.20 9.16 -0.03
C ARG A 64 7.42 8.76 -1.48
N GLY A 65 6.72 7.73 -1.98
CA GLY A 65 6.79 7.36 -3.39
C GLY A 65 6.30 8.46 -4.34
N LEU A 66 5.31 9.26 -3.92
CA LEU A 66 4.85 10.44 -4.65
C LEU A 66 5.86 11.60 -4.60
N GLU A 67 6.51 11.81 -3.46
CA GLU A 67 7.58 12.81 -3.33
C GLU A 67 8.80 12.46 -4.19
N GLU A 68 9.26 11.21 -4.14
CA GLU A 68 10.39 10.70 -4.93
C GLU A 68 10.11 10.79 -6.45
N SER A 69 8.85 10.65 -6.86
CA SER A 69 8.44 10.80 -8.25
C SER A 69 8.07 12.23 -8.65
N GLY A 70 8.22 13.21 -7.74
CA GLY A 70 8.00 14.63 -8.01
C GLY A 70 6.54 15.08 -8.09
N HIS A 71 5.58 14.24 -7.68
CA HIS A 71 4.15 14.58 -7.73
C HIS A 71 3.73 15.48 -6.56
N ILE A 72 4.42 15.36 -5.43
CA ILE A 72 4.17 16.19 -4.24
C ILE A 72 5.49 16.64 -3.62
N THR A 73 5.45 17.72 -2.86
CA THR A 73 6.59 18.16 -2.02
C THR A 73 6.21 18.22 -0.55
N LEU A 74 4.95 18.50 -0.24
CA LEU A 74 4.45 18.68 1.10
C LEU A 74 3.15 17.91 1.28
N VAL A 75 2.95 17.40 2.50
CA VAL A 75 1.69 16.80 2.93
C VAL A 75 1.16 17.47 4.18
N ASP A 76 -0.16 17.55 4.26
CA ASP A 76 -0.88 17.95 5.46
C ASP A 76 -0.90 16.80 6.47
N VAL A 77 -0.54 17.11 7.72
CA VAL A 77 -0.47 16.13 8.81
C VAL A 77 -1.22 16.59 10.04
N ILE A 78 -1.77 15.64 10.76
CA ILE A 78 -2.41 15.85 12.07
C ILE A 78 -1.36 15.54 13.13
N ARG A 79 -0.94 16.55 13.89
CA ARG A 79 -0.03 16.36 15.01
C ARG A 79 -0.79 15.80 16.22
N VAL A 80 -0.30 14.73 16.80
CA VAL A 80 -0.89 14.09 17.98
C VAL A 80 0.16 13.88 19.08
N SER A 81 -0.31 13.71 20.32
CA SER A 81 0.58 13.42 21.47
C SER A 81 1.43 12.16 21.22
N SER A 82 2.66 12.18 21.73
CA SER A 82 3.57 11.03 21.77
C SER A 82 2.96 9.81 22.44
N ASP A 83 1.99 9.99 23.35
CA ASP A 83 1.33 8.89 24.06
C ASP A 83 0.56 7.95 23.14
N ARG A 84 0.15 8.44 21.96
CA ARG A 84 -0.49 7.61 20.92
C ARG A 84 0.50 6.61 20.31
N LEU A 85 1.80 6.86 20.43
CA LEU A 85 2.87 5.98 19.97
C LEU A 85 3.22 4.95 21.05
N THR A 86 2.30 4.01 21.26
CA THR A 86 2.50 2.89 22.19
C THR A 86 3.69 2.01 21.78
N ALA A 87 4.29 1.28 22.73
CA ALA A 87 5.38 0.33 22.46
C ALA A 87 5.02 -0.67 21.34
N ARG A 88 3.77 -1.14 21.27
CA ARG A 88 3.27 -2.03 20.21
C ARG A 88 3.32 -1.41 18.81
N LYS A 89 3.22 -0.08 18.71
CA LYS A 89 3.27 0.66 17.45
C LYS A 89 4.66 1.17 17.10
N PHE A 90 5.63 1.06 18.01
CA PHE A 90 6.99 1.50 17.82
C PHE A 90 7.93 0.31 17.76
N THR A 91 8.00 -0.32 16.58
CA THR A 91 8.79 -1.55 16.36
C THR A 91 9.99 -1.33 15.44
N THR A 92 10.20 -0.11 14.96
CA THR A 92 11.32 0.18 14.06
C THR A 92 12.69 -0.07 14.72
N THR A 93 13.60 -0.69 13.98
CA THR A 93 14.97 -1.02 14.40
C THR A 93 16.03 -0.21 13.63
N ASN A 94 15.61 0.56 12.63
CA ASN A 94 16.46 1.35 11.73
C ASN A 94 16.19 2.86 11.85
N ASP A 95 15.79 3.32 13.04
CA ASP A 95 15.35 4.70 13.31
C ASP A 95 14.15 5.19 12.47
N GLY A 96 13.41 4.27 11.85
CA GLY A 96 12.24 4.59 11.04
C GLY A 96 12.58 5.11 9.65
N VAL A 97 13.80 4.88 9.17
CA VAL A 97 14.24 5.34 7.84
C VAL A 97 13.55 4.57 6.73
N SER A 98 13.38 3.26 6.87
CA SER A 98 12.73 2.40 5.89
C SER A 98 11.81 1.38 6.56
N VAL A 99 10.94 0.77 5.76
CA VAL A 99 9.96 -0.20 6.23
C VAL A 99 9.92 -1.40 5.29
N ARG A 100 9.84 -2.62 5.85
CA ARG A 100 9.69 -3.85 5.08
C ARG A 100 8.22 -4.11 4.76
N ILE A 101 7.90 -4.35 3.50
CA ILE A 101 6.55 -4.74 3.09
C ILE A 101 6.41 -6.25 3.30
N ARG A 102 5.41 -6.65 4.09
CA ARG A 102 5.11 -8.06 4.33
C ARG A 102 4.44 -8.67 3.10
N GLN A 103 4.98 -9.79 2.63
CA GLN A 103 4.34 -10.58 1.59
C GLN A 103 3.14 -11.34 2.18
N PRO A 104 2.03 -11.47 1.45
CA PRO A 104 0.99 -12.42 1.79
C PRO A 104 1.60 -13.81 1.85
N ARG A 105 1.16 -14.64 2.80
CA ARG A 105 1.38 -16.09 2.68
C ARG A 105 0.51 -16.54 1.52
N VAL A 106 1.15 -17.04 0.47
CA VAL A 106 0.46 -17.76 -0.60
C VAL A 106 0.45 -19.20 -0.12
N ASP A 107 -0.67 -19.64 0.42
CA ASP A 107 -0.86 -21.04 0.75
C ASP A 107 -1.10 -21.74 -0.59
N PHE A 108 -0.09 -22.48 -1.08
CA PHE A 108 -0.12 -23.23 -2.34
C PHE A 108 -0.91 -24.55 -2.21
N ASP A 109 -1.96 -24.55 -1.40
CA ASP A 109 -2.78 -25.73 -1.14
C ASP A 109 -4.18 -25.46 -1.72
N ASP A 110 -4.36 -25.77 -3.02
CA ASP A 110 -5.63 -26.07 -3.70
C ASP A 110 -5.41 -26.08 -5.24
N GLN A 111 -4.55 -26.97 -5.73
CA GLN A 111 -4.53 -27.29 -7.17
C GLN A 111 -4.56 -28.81 -7.36
N ASP A 112 -5.65 -29.39 -6.84
CA ASP A 112 -6.00 -30.78 -7.03
C ASP A 112 -6.94 -30.85 -8.26
N GLY A 113 -6.46 -31.48 -9.34
CA GLY A 113 -7.33 -32.23 -10.24
C GLY A 113 -8.08 -31.46 -11.35
N TYR A 114 -7.35 -31.00 -12.37
CA TYR A 114 -7.83 -31.17 -13.74
C TYR A 114 -6.71 -31.80 -14.57
N ASP A 115 -6.53 -33.09 -14.36
CA ASP A 115 -5.76 -33.94 -15.24
C ASP A 115 -6.55 -34.11 -16.56
N THR A 116 -5.96 -33.65 -17.65
CA THR A 116 -6.06 -34.18 -19.01
C THR A 116 -7.30 -35.02 -19.36
N MET A 117 -8.33 -34.38 -19.95
CA MET A 117 -9.26 -35.03 -20.87
C MET A 117 -9.13 -34.34 -22.24
N ILE A 118 -8.04 -34.65 -22.96
CA ILE A 118 -8.06 -34.57 -24.42
C ILE A 118 -8.87 -35.78 -24.87
N ASP A 119 -10.19 -35.64 -24.91
CA ASP A 119 -11.06 -36.52 -25.68
C ASP A 119 -11.36 -35.82 -27.00
N GLY A 120 -10.87 -36.41 -28.07
CA GLY A 120 -11.08 -35.91 -29.42
C GLY A 120 -12.50 -36.22 -29.86
N SER A 121 -13.28 -35.19 -30.10
CA SER A 121 -14.29 -35.20 -31.16
C SER A 121 -14.49 -33.76 -31.65
N ASP A 122 -14.23 -33.59 -32.95
CA ASP A 122 -14.70 -32.48 -33.75
C ASP A 122 -16.20 -32.24 -33.49
N ASP A 123 -16.60 -30.98 -33.29
CA ASP A 123 -17.82 -30.48 -33.91
C ASP A 123 -17.80 -28.94 -33.98
N PHE A 124 -17.74 -28.52 -35.24
CA PHE A 124 -17.83 -27.20 -35.83
C PHE A 124 -19.09 -26.45 -35.39
N LEU A 125 -18.98 -25.24 -34.85
CA LEU A 125 -20.06 -24.24 -34.93
C LEU A 125 -19.49 -22.82 -35.06
N ASP A 126 -19.61 -22.31 -36.29
CA ASP A 126 -19.60 -20.89 -36.64
C ASP A 126 -20.59 -20.11 -35.76
N PHE A 127 -20.13 -19.04 -35.13
CA PHE A 127 -21.00 -18.06 -34.47
C PHE A 127 -20.44 -16.64 -34.66
N ASP A 128 -20.27 -16.25 -35.92
CA ASP A 128 -20.31 -14.85 -36.33
C ASP A 128 -21.70 -14.61 -36.96
N ASP A 129 -22.70 -14.37 -36.12
CA ASP A 129 -23.89 -13.65 -36.53
C ASP A 129 -24.61 -13.06 -35.30
N PHE A 130 -25.14 -11.85 -35.46
CA PHE A 130 -25.93 -11.06 -34.50
C PHE A 130 -25.19 -10.33 -33.36
N TRP A 131 -24.78 -9.07 -33.62
CA TRP A 131 -25.40 -7.91 -32.96
C TRP A 131 -25.48 -6.74 -33.95
N TYR A 132 -26.71 -6.24 -34.13
CA TYR A 132 -27.15 -5.16 -35.03
C TYR A 132 -26.52 -3.79 -34.71
#